data_AF-A0A2N5PD05-F1
#
_entry.id   AF-A0A2N5PD05-F1
#
_cell.length_a   1.000
_cell.length_b   1.000
_cell.length_c   1.000
_cell.angle_alpha   90.00
_cell.angle_beta   90.00
_cell.angle_gamma   90.00
#
_symmetry.space_group_name_H-M   'P 1'
#
loop_
_entity.id
_entity.type
_entity.pdbx_description
1 polymer ?
#
loop_
_entity_poly.entity_id
_entity_poly.type
_entity_poly.pdbx_seq_one_letter_code
_entity_poly.pdbx_strand_id
1 'polypeptide(L)'
;MLPDCLTPYKHYNEETISGVLDGIVNSDDEDSEMYPSEKTMLRWHHWYILNQFNMEGHMKSIGYRLLGFKEELLRSSSSLLEQIKSSMPDTWLRTILRYLYNSGNSLQPFYS
;
A
#
# COMPACT_ATOMS: atom_id res chain seq x y z
N MET A 1 6.84 -6.84 -14.39
CA MET A 1 6.63 -7.23 -12.98
C MET A 1 7.46 -6.29 -12.10
N LEU A 2 6.94 -5.89 -10.93
CA LEU A 2 7.75 -5.18 -9.93
C LEU A 2 8.82 -6.14 -9.38
N PRO A 3 9.99 -5.65 -8.96
CA PRO A 3 10.91 -6.47 -8.19
C PRO A 3 10.27 -6.94 -6.87
N ASP A 4 10.24 -8.25 -6.62
CA ASP A 4 9.73 -8.87 -5.39
C ASP A 4 10.47 -8.43 -4.13
N CYS A 5 11.54 -7.64 -4.25
CA CYS A 5 12.26 -7.07 -3.13
C CYS A 5 11.57 -5.84 -2.51
N LEU A 6 10.55 -5.26 -3.16
CA LEU A 6 9.93 -3.99 -2.75
C LEU A 6 8.60 -4.16 -2.02
N THR A 7 7.96 -5.32 -2.13
CA THR A 7 6.81 -5.68 -1.29
C THR A 7 7.33 -6.29 0.01
N PRO A 8 6.92 -5.75 1.17
CA PRO A 8 7.02 -6.50 2.41
C PRO A 8 6.34 -7.88 2.22
N TYR A 9 6.93 -8.95 2.77
CA TYR A 9 6.30 -10.28 2.86
C TYR A 9 6.16 -11.07 1.55
N LYS A 10 7.30 -11.31 0.88
CA LYS A 10 7.50 -12.09 -0.37
C LYS A 10 6.75 -13.43 -0.53
N HIS A 11 6.23 -13.98 0.56
CA HIS A 11 5.50 -15.26 0.57
C HIS A 11 4.02 -15.11 0.24
N TYR A 12 3.48 -13.89 0.30
CA TYR A 12 2.10 -13.59 -0.02
C TYR A 12 2.04 -12.74 -1.27
N ASN A 13 1.09 -13.06 -2.14
CA ASN A 13 0.79 -12.18 -3.24
C ASN A 13 0.24 -10.86 -2.68
N GLU A 14 0.33 -9.80 -3.46
CA GLU A 14 -0.13 -8.48 -3.02
C GLU A 14 -1.63 -8.42 -2.76
N GLU A 15 -2.43 -9.26 -3.43
CA GLU A 15 -3.89 -9.26 -3.36
C GLU A 15 -4.32 -9.72 -1.96
N THR A 16 -3.63 -10.73 -1.43
CA THR A 16 -3.73 -11.15 -0.04
C THR A 16 -3.35 -10.00 0.91
N ILE A 17 -2.25 -9.29 0.64
CA ILE A 17 -1.81 -8.19 1.51
C ILE A 17 -2.82 -7.04 1.48
N SER A 18 -3.26 -6.58 0.31
CA SER A 18 -4.28 -5.53 0.20
C SER A 18 -5.61 -5.98 0.79
N GLY A 19 -6.02 -7.23 0.56
CA GLY A 19 -7.22 -7.81 1.13
C GLY A 19 -7.23 -7.79 2.66
N VAL A 20 -6.09 -8.06 3.31
CA VAL A 20 -5.95 -7.88 4.77
C VAL A 20 -6.10 -6.42 5.15
N LEU A 21 -5.37 -5.52 4.48
CA LEU A 21 -5.41 -4.09 4.79
C LEU A 21 -6.80 -3.46 4.60
N ASP A 22 -7.61 -4.04 3.71
CA ASP A 22 -8.98 -3.63 3.41
C ASP A 22 -10.03 -4.37 4.26
N GLY A 23 -9.62 -5.32 5.11
CA GLY A 23 -10.50 -6.11 5.98
C GLY A 23 -11.33 -7.17 5.25
N ILE A 24 -10.98 -7.48 4.00
CA ILE A 24 -11.61 -8.52 3.18
C ILE A 24 -11.09 -9.90 3.58
N VAL A 25 -9.81 -9.98 3.95
CA VAL A 25 -9.10 -11.20 4.35
C VAL A 25 -8.90 -11.18 5.86
N ASN A 26 -9.45 -12.17 6.57
CA ASN A 26 -9.44 -12.28 8.03
C ASN A 26 -8.86 -13.63 8.49
N SER A 27 -8.44 -13.71 9.76
CA SER A 27 -7.86 -14.93 10.34
C SER A 27 -8.81 -16.12 10.32
N ASP A 28 -10.12 -15.86 10.29
CA ASP A 28 -11.18 -16.87 10.31
C ASP A 28 -11.43 -17.48 8.92
N ASP A 29 -10.82 -16.94 7.86
CA ASP A 29 -10.86 -17.51 6.50
C ASP A 29 -9.93 -18.75 6.37
N GLU A 30 -9.78 -19.50 7.48
CA GLU A 30 -8.96 -20.68 7.69
C GLU A 30 -9.31 -21.79 6.68
N ASP A 31 -8.72 -21.76 5.48
CA ASP A 31 -8.87 -22.88 4.55
C ASP A 31 -7.58 -23.29 3.81
N SER A 32 -6.39 -22.73 4.12
CA SER A 32 -5.13 -23.29 3.57
C SER A 32 -3.82 -22.86 4.26
N GLU A 33 -2.77 -23.67 4.10
CA GLU A 33 -1.38 -23.36 4.47
C GLU A 33 -0.78 -22.13 3.76
N MET A 34 -1.48 -21.57 2.76
CA MET A 34 -1.05 -20.39 2.01
C MET A 34 -1.59 -19.07 2.58
N TYR A 35 -2.38 -19.13 3.65
CA TYR A 35 -3.01 -17.96 4.26
C TYR A 35 -2.13 -17.33 5.36
N PRO A 36 -2.08 -15.99 5.48
CA PRO A 36 -1.26 -15.35 6.50
C PRO A 36 -1.80 -15.63 7.90
N SER A 37 -0.90 -15.84 8.86
CA SER A 37 -1.30 -15.92 10.27
C SER A 37 -1.82 -14.57 10.77
N GLU A 38 -2.69 -14.57 11.77
CA GLU A 38 -3.19 -13.35 12.42
C GLU A 38 -2.05 -12.39 12.81
N LYS A 39 -0.97 -12.92 13.40
CA LYS A 39 0.22 -12.12 13.74
C LYS A 39 0.87 -11.46 12.52
N THR A 40 0.86 -12.13 11.37
CA THR A 40 1.35 -11.59 10.11
C THR A 40 0.43 -10.47 9.61
N MET A 41 -0.88 -10.68 9.65
CA MET A 41 -1.88 -9.66 9.28
C MET A 41 -1.75 -8.39 10.15
N LEU A 42 -1.62 -8.56 11.47
CA LEU A 42 -1.42 -7.45 12.41
C LEU A 42 -0.15 -6.64 12.09
N ARG A 43 0.94 -7.30 11.70
CA ARG A 43 2.17 -6.62 11.25
C ARG A 43 1.94 -5.78 9.99
N TRP A 44 1.07 -6.23 9.09
CA TRP A 44 0.74 -5.48 7.87
C TRP A 44 -0.08 -4.24 8.20
N HIS A 45 -1.07 -4.36 9.07
CA HIS A 45 -1.82 -3.22 9.56
C HIS A 45 -0.92 -2.19 10.25
N HIS A 46 -0.04 -2.63 11.16
CA HIS A 46 0.92 -1.72 11.80
C HIS A 46 1.84 -1.03 10.80
N TRP A 47 2.40 -1.78 9.85
CA TRP A 47 3.22 -1.22 8.79
C TRP A 47 2.45 -0.18 7.95
N TYR A 48 1.20 -0.47 7.60
CA TYR A 48 0.35 0.42 6.83
C TYR A 48 0.05 1.71 7.61
N ILE A 49 -0.37 1.60 8.87
CA ILE A 49 -0.62 2.75 9.75
C ILE A 49 0.61 3.65 9.87
N LEU A 50 1.79 3.07 10.06
CA LEU A 50 3.05 3.81 10.16
C LEU A 50 3.43 4.55 8.87
N ASN A 51 2.99 4.04 7.72
CA ASN A 51 3.35 4.57 6.41
C ASN A 51 2.24 5.33 5.69
N GLN A 52 1.03 5.39 6.24
CA GLN A 52 -0.14 5.94 5.55
C GLN A 52 0.09 7.41 5.13
N PHE A 53 0.59 8.24 6.05
CA PHE A 53 0.92 9.64 5.74
C PHE A 53 2.05 9.78 4.73
N ASN A 54 3.06 8.90 4.79
CA ASN A 54 4.15 8.90 3.82
C ASN A 54 3.66 8.51 2.43
N MET A 55 2.81 7.48 2.31
CA MET A 55 2.20 7.07 1.06
C MET A 55 1.39 8.23 0.46
N GLU A 56 0.50 8.84 1.23
CA GLU A 56 -0.30 9.99 0.80
C GLU A 56 0.58 11.14 0.29
N GLY A 57 1.58 11.56 1.08
CA GLY A 57 2.49 12.65 0.73
C GLY A 57 3.33 12.36 -0.51
N HIS A 58 3.89 11.14 -0.62
CA HIS A 58 4.66 10.73 -1.78
C HIS A 58 3.80 10.67 -3.03
N MET A 59 2.59 10.11 -2.97
CA MET A 59 1.70 10.04 -4.13
C MET A 59 1.29 11.43 -4.61
N LYS A 60 0.98 12.37 -3.71
CA LYS A 60 0.73 13.77 -4.07
C LYS A 60 1.96 14.42 -4.72
N SER A 61 3.14 14.23 -4.14
CA SER A 61 4.41 14.76 -4.68
C SER A 61 4.74 14.20 -6.07
N ILE A 62 4.56 12.89 -6.27
CA ILE A 62 4.75 12.21 -7.55
C ILE A 62 3.75 12.72 -8.59
N GLY A 63 2.48 12.84 -8.21
CA GLY A 63 1.44 13.37 -9.08
C GLY A 63 1.76 14.77 -9.60
N TYR A 64 2.24 15.65 -8.73
CA TYR A 64 2.68 16.99 -9.11
C TYR A 64 3.94 16.96 -10.00
N ARG A 65 5.01 16.28 -9.55
CA ARG A 65 6.33 16.35 -10.19
C ARG A 65 6.43 15.57 -11.49
N LEU A 66 5.81 14.39 -11.54
CA LEU A 66 6.03 13.42 -12.63
C LEU A 66 4.81 13.28 -13.55
N LEU A 67 3.59 13.49 -13.02
CA LEU A 67 2.35 13.35 -13.81
C LEU A 67 1.77 14.69 -14.25
N GLY A 68 2.38 15.82 -13.85
CA GLY A 68 1.98 17.15 -14.28
C GLY A 68 0.66 17.65 -13.67
N PHE A 69 0.23 17.08 -12.54
CA PHE A 69 -0.93 17.60 -11.82
C PHE A 69 -0.65 18.98 -11.22
N LYS A 70 -1.71 19.77 -11.02
CA LYS A 70 -1.62 21.14 -10.50
C LYS A 70 -1.23 21.15 -9.03
N GLU A 71 -0.69 22.28 -8.58
CA GLU A 71 -0.33 22.52 -7.18
C GLU A 71 -1.52 22.36 -6.20
N GLU A 72 -2.75 22.55 -6.70
CA GLU A 72 -4.00 22.27 -5.98
C GLU A 72 -4.04 20.86 -5.38
N LEU A 73 -3.43 19.86 -6.04
CA LEU A 73 -3.31 18.50 -5.53
C LEU A 73 -2.53 18.44 -4.21
N LEU A 74 -1.44 19.20 -4.12
CA LEU A 74 -0.59 19.25 -2.93
C LEU A 74 -1.32 19.90 -1.75
N ARG A 75 -2.21 20.84 -2.05
CA ARG A 75 -2.99 21.62 -1.07
C ARG A 75 -4.34 20.97 -0.75
N SER A 76 -4.71 19.89 -1.44
CA SER A 76 -6.02 19.27 -1.23
C SER A 76 -6.09 18.61 0.15
N SER A 77 -7.19 18.85 0.84
CA SER A 77 -7.56 18.13 2.06
C SER A 77 -8.13 16.75 1.78
N SER A 78 -8.50 16.47 0.52
CA SER A 78 -8.94 15.16 0.09
C SER A 78 -7.78 14.15 0.15
N SER A 79 -8.06 12.95 0.66
CA SER A 79 -7.08 11.87 0.62
C SER A 79 -6.99 11.33 -0.80
N LEU A 80 -5.80 11.44 -1.39
CA LEU A 80 -5.49 10.82 -2.67
C LEU A 80 -5.39 9.29 -2.51
N LEU A 81 -4.89 8.82 -1.37
CA LEU A 81 -4.81 7.40 -1.04
C LEU A 81 -6.20 6.75 -1.07
N GLU A 82 -7.19 7.31 -0.37
CA GLU A 82 -8.57 6.76 -0.37
C GLU A 82 -9.23 6.84 -1.75
N GLN A 83 -8.95 7.87 -2.53
CA GLN A 83 -9.43 7.95 -3.91
C GLN A 83 -8.84 6.84 -4.79
N ILE A 84 -7.53 6.56 -4.65
CA ILE A 84 -6.88 5.46 -5.36
C ILE A 84 -7.49 4.13 -4.91
N LYS A 85 -7.60 3.88 -3.59
CA LYS A 85 -8.25 2.67 -3.04
C LYS A 85 -9.64 2.44 -3.62
N SER A 86 -10.48 3.49 -3.63
CA SER A 86 -11.85 3.42 -4.14
C SER A 86 -11.91 3.21 -5.66
N SER A 87 -10.95 3.75 -6.41
CA SER A 87 -10.94 3.68 -7.89
C SER A 87 -10.38 2.36 -8.42
N MET A 88 -9.55 1.67 -7.62
CA MET A 88 -8.87 0.43 -8.02
C MET A 88 -8.69 -0.51 -6.81
N PRO A 89 -9.79 -1.04 -6.24
CA PRO A 89 -9.76 -1.80 -4.99
C PRO A 89 -8.82 -3.02 -5.06
N ASP A 90 -8.72 -3.69 -6.21
CA ASP A 90 -7.90 -4.91 -6.32
C ASP A 90 -6.41 -4.64 -6.55
N THR A 91 -6.02 -3.40 -6.87
CA THR A 91 -4.64 -3.09 -7.31
C THR A 91 -4.06 -1.81 -6.74
N TRP A 92 -4.75 -1.15 -5.80
CA TRP A 92 -4.32 0.13 -5.22
C TRP A 92 -2.93 0.02 -4.60
N LEU A 93 -2.67 -1.03 -3.82
CA LEU A 93 -1.42 -1.21 -3.09
C LEU A 93 -0.26 -1.41 -4.07
N ARG A 94 -0.45 -2.29 -5.07
CA ARG A 94 0.52 -2.49 -6.16
C ARG A 94 0.86 -1.16 -6.84
N THR A 95 -0.18 -0.41 -7.18
CA THR A 95 -0.04 0.84 -7.92
C THR A 95 0.76 1.87 -7.13
N ILE A 96 0.44 2.05 -5.84
CA ILE A 96 1.14 2.99 -4.96
C ILE A 96 2.59 2.59 -4.77
N LEU A 97 2.85 1.33 -4.41
CA LEU A 97 4.22 0.84 -4.23
C LEU A 97 5.04 1.01 -5.50
N ARG A 98 4.46 0.74 -6.68
CA ARG A 98 5.13 0.94 -7.96
C ARG A 98 5.54 2.37 -8.19
N TYR A 99 4.60 3.31 -8.07
CA TYR A 99 4.90 4.72 -8.30
C TYR A 99 5.91 5.23 -7.27
N LEU A 100 5.74 4.86 -6.00
CA LEU A 100 6.60 5.30 -4.91
C LEU A 100 8.06 4.88 -5.13
N TYR A 101 8.29 3.58 -5.32
CA TYR A 101 9.65 3.04 -5.46
C TYR A 101 10.29 3.37 -6.82
N ASN A 102 9.53 3.34 -7.92
CA ASN A 102 10.07 3.75 -9.22
C ASN A 102 10.43 5.24 -9.28
N SER A 103 9.89 6.04 -8.35
CA SER A 103 10.25 7.46 -8.20
C SER A 103 11.40 7.69 -7.21
N GLY A 104 12.06 6.62 -6.75
CA GLY A 104 13.20 6.69 -5.83
C GLY A 104 12.85 6.96 -4.37
N ASN A 105 11.58 6.80 -3.97
CA ASN A 105 11.16 6.93 -2.58
C ASN A 105 11.18 5.58 -1.87
N SER A 106 11.03 5.60 -0.55
CA SER A 106 10.98 4.39 0.27
C SER A 106 10.00 4.55 1.43
N LEU A 107 9.37 3.44 1.81
CA LEU A 107 8.56 3.37 3.02
C LEU A 107 9.39 2.86 4.20
N GLN A 108 8.97 3.21 5.42
CA GLN A 108 9.61 2.75 6.63
C GLN A 108 9.32 1.25 6.82
N PRO A 109 10.35 0.40 7.00
CA PRO A 109 10.15 -0.99 7.36
C PRO A 109 9.57 -1.09 8.78
N PHE A 110 8.81 -2.16 9.04
CA PHE A 110 8.33 -2.48 10.38
C PHE A 110 9.03 -3.74 10.90
N TYR A 111 9.78 -3.62 12.00
CA TYR A 111 10.49 -4.70 12.65
C TYR A 111 9.93 -4.89 14.06
N SER A 112 8.94 -5.78 14.22
CA SER A 112 8.40 -6.17 15.53
C SER A 112 8.49 -7.66 15.77
#